data_AF-A0A3H8YPV0-F1
#
_entry.id   AF-A0A3H8YPV0-F1
#
_cell.length_a   1.000
_cell.length_b   1.000
_cell.length_c   1.000
_cell.angle_alpha   90.00
_cell.angle_beta   90.00
_cell.angle_gamma   90.00
#
_symmetry.space_group_name_H-M   'P 1'
#
loop_
_entity.id
_entity.type
_entity.pdbx_description
1 polymer ?
#
loop_
_entity_poly.entity_id
_entity_poly.type
_entity_poly.pdbx_seq_one_letter_code
_entity_poly.pdbx_strand_id
1 'polypeptide(L)'
;MPKMLKSLTNTEIAAAKPQKTEYMLRDGDGLALLIKPSGRKIWYFEYTPPALKKRTKISIGPYPVVTLAMARDFRLQYRRLLVQGIDPQTHLEQVAEEQRLQNECTLEKVAEQWLKEKKRTSDRSEDHAKDVWRSLEMHVFPSLGNTPVAEIRPKMLKEHLTPLEEQGILETLRRVISRLNEIFRFAIAVMPG
;
A
#
# COMPACT_ATOMS: atom_id res chain seq x y z
N MET A 1 -29.47 -1.05 -33.98
CA MET A 1 -29.36 -0.29 -32.70
C MET A 1 -28.65 -1.17 -31.67
N PRO A 2 -27.64 -0.68 -30.94
CA PRO A 2 -27.00 -1.46 -29.89
C PRO A 2 -28.02 -1.79 -28.80
N LYS A 3 -28.09 -3.06 -28.39
CA LYS A 3 -28.98 -3.55 -27.32
C LYS A 3 -28.59 -2.82 -26.02
N MET A 4 -29.42 -1.87 -25.56
CA MET A 4 -29.23 -1.26 -24.25
C MET A 4 -29.42 -2.34 -23.18
N LEU A 5 -28.35 -2.69 -22.47
CA LEU A 5 -28.46 -3.58 -21.31
C LEU A 5 -29.24 -2.84 -20.22
N LYS A 6 -30.32 -3.46 -19.74
CA LYS A 6 -31.07 -2.94 -18.60
C LYS A 6 -30.15 -2.96 -17.37
N SER A 7 -29.99 -1.80 -16.73
CA SER A 7 -29.18 -1.66 -15.52
C SER A 7 -29.82 -2.43 -14.36
N LEU A 8 -29.01 -2.98 -13.46
CA LEU A 8 -29.50 -3.78 -12.34
C LEU A 8 -30.16 -2.91 -11.27
N THR A 9 -31.06 -3.52 -10.54
CA THR A 9 -31.70 -2.98 -9.33
C THR A 9 -31.33 -3.81 -8.11
N ASN A 10 -31.41 -3.21 -6.92
CA ASN A 10 -31.17 -3.92 -5.65
C ASN A 10 -32.14 -5.12 -5.50
N THR A 11 -33.38 -4.99 -5.97
CA THR A 11 -34.37 -6.07 -5.95
C THR A 11 -33.96 -7.24 -6.85
N GLU A 12 -33.49 -6.98 -8.07
CA GLU A 12 -32.98 -8.03 -8.98
C GLU A 12 -31.75 -8.72 -8.39
N ILE A 13 -30.85 -7.96 -7.76
CA ILE A 13 -29.67 -8.51 -7.09
C ILE A 13 -30.07 -9.40 -5.91
N ALA A 14 -31.01 -8.96 -5.07
CA ALA A 14 -31.50 -9.72 -3.93
C ALA A 14 -32.19 -11.02 -4.39
N ALA A 15 -33.02 -10.94 -5.43
CA ALA A 15 -33.75 -12.07 -5.99
C ALA A 15 -32.86 -13.09 -6.72
N ALA A 16 -31.63 -12.73 -7.08
CA ALA A 16 -30.69 -13.62 -7.77
C ALA A 16 -30.35 -14.85 -6.91
N LYS A 17 -30.73 -16.03 -7.39
CA LYS A 17 -30.52 -17.33 -6.73
C LYS A 17 -29.28 -18.06 -7.27
N PRO A 18 -28.55 -18.81 -6.43
CA PRO A 18 -27.48 -19.68 -6.90
C PRO A 18 -27.99 -20.71 -7.92
N GLN A 19 -27.15 -21.07 -8.89
CA GLN A 19 -27.42 -22.11 -9.88
C GLN A 19 -26.33 -23.19 -9.82
N LYS A 20 -26.50 -24.28 -10.58
CA LYS A 20 -25.51 -25.37 -10.69
C LYS A 20 -24.14 -24.86 -11.17
N THR A 21 -24.14 -23.85 -12.02
CA THR A 21 -22.93 -23.19 -12.54
C THR A 21 -22.96 -21.71 -12.19
N GLU A 22 -21.77 -21.09 -12.10
CA GLU A 22 -21.71 -19.65 -11.92
C GLU A 22 -22.28 -18.90 -13.14
N TYR A 23 -22.88 -17.74 -12.89
CA TYR A 23 -23.42 -16.89 -13.95
C TYR A 23 -23.29 -15.42 -13.58
N MET A 24 -23.37 -14.54 -14.58
CA MET A 24 -23.18 -13.10 -14.41
C MET A 24 -24.45 -12.31 -14.72
N LEU A 25 -24.82 -11.40 -13.82
CA LEU A 25 -25.81 -10.36 -14.05
C LEU A 25 -25.10 -9.08 -14.47
N ARG A 26 -25.44 -8.51 -15.63
CA ARG A 26 -24.74 -7.35 -16.18
C ARG A 26 -25.48 -6.05 -15.83
N ASP A 27 -24.77 -5.08 -15.26
CA ASP A 27 -25.29 -3.74 -14.95
C ASP A 27 -25.08 -2.74 -16.10
N GLY A 28 -24.18 -3.07 -17.03
CA GLY A 28 -23.78 -2.21 -18.13
C GLY A 28 -22.38 -1.62 -17.94
N ASP A 29 -21.80 -1.12 -19.03
CA ASP A 29 -20.50 -0.44 -19.00
C ASP A 29 -19.34 -1.27 -18.43
N GLY A 30 -19.40 -2.59 -18.60
CA GLY A 30 -18.41 -3.53 -18.08
C GLY A 30 -18.69 -4.03 -16.66
N LEU A 31 -19.61 -3.42 -15.91
CA LEU A 31 -19.95 -3.88 -14.57
C LEU A 31 -20.87 -5.11 -14.61
N ALA A 32 -20.51 -6.13 -13.83
CA ALA A 32 -21.28 -7.36 -13.69
C ALA A 32 -21.18 -7.93 -12.27
N LEU A 33 -22.24 -8.60 -11.82
CA LEU A 33 -22.28 -9.36 -10.57
C LEU A 33 -22.20 -10.85 -10.89
N LEU A 34 -21.13 -11.51 -10.45
CA LEU A 34 -20.98 -12.95 -10.49
C LEU A 34 -21.76 -13.58 -9.34
N ILE A 35 -22.64 -14.53 -9.66
CA ILE A 35 -23.35 -15.37 -8.69
C ILE A 35 -22.72 -16.76 -8.73
N LYS A 36 -22.13 -17.19 -7.62
CA LYS A 36 -21.54 -18.53 -7.49
C LYS A 36 -22.60 -19.56 -7.06
N PRO A 37 -22.40 -20.87 -7.35
CA PRO A 37 -23.26 -21.93 -6.83
C PRO A 37 -23.38 -21.96 -5.30
N SER A 38 -22.36 -21.46 -4.59
CA SER A 38 -22.38 -21.30 -3.13
C SER A 38 -23.26 -20.14 -2.63
N GLY A 39 -23.83 -19.34 -3.54
CA GLY A 39 -24.59 -18.13 -3.23
C GLY A 39 -23.77 -16.90 -2.92
N ARG A 40 -22.43 -17.00 -2.92
CA ARG A 40 -21.55 -15.82 -2.87
C ARG A 40 -21.75 -14.97 -4.13
N LYS A 41 -21.84 -13.66 -3.94
CA LYS A 41 -22.04 -12.66 -4.99
C LYS A 41 -20.84 -11.73 -5.03
N ILE A 42 -20.23 -11.55 -6.20
CA ILE A 42 -18.98 -10.77 -6.35
C ILE A 42 -19.10 -9.83 -7.53
N TRP A 43 -18.84 -8.55 -7.30
CA TRP A 43 -18.78 -7.54 -8.36
C TRP A 43 -17.48 -7.67 -9.15
N TYR A 44 -17.61 -7.62 -10.48
CA TYR A 44 -16.50 -7.58 -11.42
C TYR A 44 -16.68 -6.41 -12.39
N PHE A 45 -15.56 -5.84 -12.79
CA PHE A 45 -15.47 -4.91 -13.91
C PHE A 45 -14.74 -5.60 -15.06
N GLU A 46 -15.45 -5.85 -16.15
CA GLU A 46 -14.91 -6.40 -17.39
C GLU A 46 -14.44 -5.26 -18.31
N TYR A 47 -13.22 -5.35 -18.81
CA TYR A 47 -12.61 -4.34 -19.67
C TYR A 47 -11.56 -4.95 -20.59
N THR A 48 -11.03 -4.14 -21.51
CA THR A 48 -9.88 -4.50 -22.34
C THR A 48 -8.72 -3.58 -21.96
N PRO A 49 -7.60 -4.10 -21.44
CA PRO A 49 -6.45 -3.29 -21.11
C PRO A 49 -5.88 -2.59 -22.35
N PRO A 50 -5.36 -1.36 -22.23
CA PRO A 50 -4.79 -0.63 -23.35
C PRO A 50 -3.65 -1.40 -24.06
N ALA A 51 -2.84 -2.14 -23.30
CA ALA A 51 -1.67 -2.86 -23.81
C ALA A 51 -1.99 -4.25 -24.40
N LEU A 52 -2.87 -5.03 -23.74
CA LEU A 52 -3.02 -6.47 -24.02
C LEU A 52 -4.07 -6.79 -25.10
N LYS A 53 -4.91 -5.82 -25.51
CA LYS A 53 -6.04 -5.97 -26.48
C LYS A 53 -6.97 -7.17 -26.27
N LYS A 54 -6.85 -7.88 -25.14
CA LYS A 54 -7.66 -9.05 -24.74
C LYS A 54 -8.57 -8.65 -23.59
N ARG A 55 -9.84 -9.02 -23.69
CA ARG A 55 -10.82 -8.76 -22.62
C ARG A 55 -10.43 -9.51 -21.34
N THR A 56 -10.45 -8.80 -20.22
CA THR A 56 -10.19 -9.31 -18.88
C THR A 56 -11.28 -8.83 -17.91
N LYS A 57 -11.19 -9.23 -16.64
CA LYS A 57 -12.04 -8.76 -15.56
C LYS A 57 -11.25 -8.55 -14.28
N ILE A 58 -11.57 -7.49 -13.54
CA ILE A 58 -11.03 -7.22 -12.21
C ILE A 58 -12.15 -7.32 -11.17
N SER A 59 -11.85 -7.93 -10.02
CA SER A 59 -12.79 -8.04 -8.91
C SER A 59 -12.90 -6.68 -8.21
N ILE A 60 -14.13 -6.19 -8.01
CA ILE A 60 -14.39 -5.01 -7.19
C ILE A 60 -14.59 -5.43 -5.72
N GLY A 61 -15.31 -6.53 -5.49
CA GLY A 61 -15.51 -7.04 -4.12
C GLY A 61 -16.84 -7.77 -3.92
N PRO A 62 -17.04 -8.35 -2.73
CA PRO A 62 -18.21 -9.15 -2.42
C PRO A 62 -19.44 -8.27 -2.13
N TYR A 63 -20.61 -8.68 -2.62
CA TYR A 63 -21.90 -8.18 -2.13
C TYR A 63 -22.31 -8.97 -0.87
N PRO A 64 -22.88 -8.34 0.18
CA PRO A 64 -23.39 -6.97 0.25
C PRO A 64 -22.39 -5.90 0.72
N VAL A 65 -21.16 -6.26 1.09
CA VAL A 65 -20.14 -5.30 1.55
C VAL A 65 -19.91 -4.19 0.53
N VAL A 66 -19.81 -4.57 -0.75
CA VAL A 66 -19.85 -3.64 -1.88
C VAL A 66 -21.28 -3.59 -2.41
N THR A 67 -21.94 -2.46 -2.17
CA THR A 67 -23.29 -2.20 -2.69
C THR A 67 -23.27 -1.95 -4.20
N LEU A 68 -24.44 -1.99 -4.86
CA LEU A 68 -24.55 -1.64 -6.28
C LEU A 68 -24.05 -0.22 -6.57
N ALA A 69 -24.34 0.75 -5.68
CA ALA A 69 -23.89 2.13 -5.83
C ALA A 69 -22.35 2.20 -5.79
N MET A 70 -21.73 1.60 -4.77
CA MET A 70 -20.26 1.54 -4.68
C MET A 70 -19.64 0.86 -5.89
N ALA A 71 -20.24 -0.23 -6.38
CA ALA A 71 -19.75 -0.93 -7.56
C ALA A 71 -19.79 -0.06 -8.83
N ARG A 72 -20.82 0.80 -8.98
CA ARG A 72 -20.91 1.79 -10.06
C ARG A 72 -19.87 2.91 -9.92
N ASP A 73 -19.56 3.32 -8.70
CA ASP A 73 -18.49 4.30 -8.43
C ASP A 73 -17.12 3.73 -8.78
N PHE A 74 -16.80 2.50 -8.35
CA PHE A 74 -15.57 1.81 -8.73
C PHE A 74 -15.47 1.63 -10.25
N ARG A 75 -16.57 1.24 -10.92
CA ARG A 75 -16.62 1.18 -12.39
C ARG A 75 -16.22 2.53 -13.02
N LEU A 76 -16.73 3.64 -12.50
CA LEU A 76 -16.39 4.98 -13.03
C LEU A 76 -14.91 5.29 -12.82
N GLN A 77 -14.35 4.98 -11.65
CA GLN A 77 -12.93 5.16 -11.35
C GLN A 77 -12.05 4.35 -12.33
N TYR A 78 -12.35 3.06 -12.52
CA TYR A 78 -11.59 2.22 -13.44
C TYR A 78 -11.72 2.67 -14.90
N ARG A 79 -12.89 3.15 -15.32
CA ARG A 79 -13.03 3.74 -16.66
C ARG A 79 -12.20 5.01 -16.84
N ARG A 80 -12.06 5.84 -15.80
CA ARG A 80 -11.19 7.02 -15.83
C ARG A 80 -9.72 6.62 -16.02
N LEU A 81 -9.25 5.60 -15.31
CA LEU A 81 -7.90 5.05 -15.50
C LEU A 81 -7.68 4.57 -16.94
N LEU A 82 -8.65 3.84 -17.50
CA LEU A 82 -8.57 3.36 -18.88
C LEU A 82 -8.51 4.49 -19.91
N VAL A 83 -9.26 5.57 -19.71
CA VAL A 83 -9.19 6.77 -20.57
C VAL A 83 -7.80 7.42 -20.52
N GLN A 84 -7.12 7.33 -19.37
CA GLN A 84 -5.74 7.80 -19.21
C GLN A 84 -4.69 6.80 -19.73
N GLY A 85 -5.11 5.67 -20.30
CA GLY A 85 -4.21 4.62 -20.77
C GLY A 85 -3.61 3.74 -19.66
N ILE A 86 -4.14 3.84 -18.44
CA ILE A 86 -3.67 3.09 -17.27
C ILE A 86 -4.53 1.83 -17.10
N ASP A 87 -3.88 0.67 -16.93
CA ASP A 87 -4.58 -0.58 -16.58
C ASP A 87 -5.02 -0.54 -15.10
N PRO A 88 -6.33 -0.63 -14.78
CA PRO A 88 -6.82 -0.64 -13.41
C PRO A 88 -6.19 -1.72 -12.52
N GLN A 89 -5.91 -2.90 -13.06
CA GLN A 89 -5.32 -3.98 -12.26
C GLN A 89 -3.90 -3.63 -11.83
N THR A 90 -3.06 -3.22 -12.78
CA THR A 90 -1.68 -2.79 -12.50
C THR A 90 -1.65 -1.60 -11.56
N HIS A 91 -2.57 -0.64 -11.71
CA HIS A 91 -2.65 0.51 -10.80
C HIS A 91 -2.92 0.09 -9.35
N LEU A 92 -3.87 -0.83 -9.12
CA LEU A 92 -4.13 -1.34 -7.77
C LEU A 92 -2.95 -2.13 -7.20
N GLU A 93 -2.28 -2.92 -8.02
CA GLU A 93 -1.07 -3.65 -7.63
C GLU A 93 0.05 -2.67 -7.22
N GLN A 94 0.25 -1.59 -7.97
CA GLN A 94 1.21 -0.52 -7.64
C GLN A 94 0.86 0.19 -6.34
N VAL A 95 -0.41 0.57 -6.15
CA VAL A 95 -0.87 1.23 -4.91
C VAL A 95 -0.69 0.30 -3.70
N ALA A 96 -1.01 -0.99 -3.85
CA ALA A 96 -0.82 -1.97 -2.78
C ALA A 96 0.66 -2.19 -2.46
N GLU A 97 1.51 -2.24 -3.48
CA GLU A 97 2.97 -2.32 -3.32
C GLU A 97 3.52 -1.10 -2.60
N GLU A 98 3.11 0.11 -3.02
CA GLU A 98 3.55 1.36 -2.39
C GLU A 98 3.13 1.41 -0.91
N GLN A 99 1.90 1.00 -0.60
CA GLN A 99 1.45 0.87 0.79
C GLN A 99 2.26 -0.18 1.57
N ARG A 100 2.60 -1.30 0.95
CA ARG A 100 3.44 -2.32 1.58
C ARG A 100 4.84 -1.76 1.87
N LEU A 101 5.47 -1.10 0.89
CA LEU A 101 6.77 -0.47 1.04
C LEU A 101 6.75 0.61 2.12
N GLN A 102 5.71 1.44 2.18
CA GLN A 102 5.54 2.41 3.27
C GLN A 102 5.53 1.71 4.64
N ASN A 103 4.84 0.57 4.76
CA ASN A 103 4.76 -0.18 6.02
C ASN A 103 6.02 -1.00 6.33
N GLU A 104 6.78 -1.44 5.33
CA GLU A 104 7.96 -2.31 5.50
C GLU A 104 9.27 -1.53 5.58
N CYS A 105 9.35 -0.35 4.96
CA CYS A 105 10.52 0.51 4.91
C CYS A 105 10.43 1.70 5.89
N THR A 106 9.78 1.51 7.03
CA THR A 106 9.80 2.49 8.14
C THR A 106 11.20 2.65 8.73
N LEU A 107 11.52 3.81 9.31
CA LEU A 107 12.84 4.09 9.88
C LEU A 107 13.29 3.04 10.90
N GLU A 108 12.40 2.58 11.76
CA GLU A 108 12.71 1.58 12.78
C GLU A 108 13.08 0.22 12.16
N LYS A 109 12.28 -0.27 11.22
CA LYS A 109 12.57 -1.53 10.50
C LYS A 109 13.88 -1.47 9.73
N VAL A 110 14.16 -0.34 9.07
CA VAL A 110 15.41 -0.15 8.33
C VAL A 110 16.59 -0.04 9.30
N ALA A 111 16.42 0.63 10.44
CA ALA A 111 17.44 0.69 11.48
C ALA A 111 17.75 -0.69 12.08
N GLU A 112 16.74 -1.54 12.24
CA GLU A 112 16.92 -2.93 12.71
C GLU A 112 17.76 -3.74 11.71
N GLN A 113 17.45 -3.65 10.42
CA GLN A 113 18.20 -4.30 9.36
C GLN A 113 19.65 -3.79 9.29
N TRP A 114 19.83 -2.47 9.33
CA TRP A 114 21.15 -1.84 9.37
C TRP A 114 21.97 -2.34 10.55
N LEU A 115 21.37 -2.43 11.74
CA LEU A 115 22.08 -2.88 12.94
C LEU A 115 22.47 -4.36 12.85
N LYS A 116 21.59 -5.22 12.31
CA LYS A 116 21.89 -6.63 12.03
C LYS A 116 23.07 -6.76 11.05
N GLU A 117 23.07 -6.00 9.97
CA GLU A 117 24.16 -6.03 8.99
C GLU A 117 25.47 -5.49 9.57
N LYS A 118 25.40 -4.44 10.39
CA LYS A 118 26.57 -3.88 11.08
C LYS A 118 27.19 -4.86 12.08
N LYS A 119 26.37 -5.66 12.77
CA LYS A 119 26.85 -6.76 13.62
C LYS A 119 27.54 -7.87 12.81
N ARG A 120 27.05 -8.13 11.59
CA ARG A 120 27.63 -9.16 10.70
C ARG A 120 28.99 -8.73 10.13
N THR A 121 29.13 -7.46 9.80
CA THR A 121 30.28 -6.92 9.04
C THR A 121 31.37 -6.32 9.93
N SER A 122 31.04 -5.88 11.13
CA SER A 122 31.99 -5.33 12.09
C SER A 122 32.08 -6.23 13.31
N ASP A 123 33.29 -6.58 13.76
CA ASP A 123 33.58 -7.31 15.01
C ASP A 123 33.27 -6.45 16.26
N ARG A 124 32.10 -5.81 16.28
CA ARG A 124 31.64 -4.96 17.38
C ARG A 124 30.96 -5.83 18.41
N SER A 125 31.30 -5.61 19.68
CA SER A 125 30.67 -6.35 20.78
C SER A 125 29.16 -6.15 20.78
N GLU A 126 28.45 -7.16 21.28
CA GLU A 126 26.99 -7.15 21.37
C GLU A 126 26.46 -5.98 22.21
N ASP A 127 27.25 -5.53 23.19
CA ASP A 127 26.92 -4.41 24.06
C ASP A 127 26.91 -3.07 23.31
N HIS A 128 27.88 -2.85 22.42
CA HIS A 128 27.90 -1.62 21.59
C HIS A 128 26.65 -1.52 20.71
N ALA A 129 26.18 -2.65 20.18
CA ALA A 129 24.97 -2.66 19.36
C ALA A 129 23.70 -2.39 20.20
N LYS A 130 23.62 -2.91 21.43
CA LYS A 130 22.52 -2.61 22.37
C LYS A 130 22.49 -1.12 22.72
N ASP A 131 23.64 -0.50 22.97
CA ASP A 131 23.73 0.94 23.26
C ASP A 131 23.31 1.81 22.06
N VAL A 132 23.70 1.41 20.86
CA VAL A 132 23.26 2.06 19.62
C VAL A 132 21.74 1.99 19.48
N TRP A 133 21.16 0.80 19.66
CA TRP A 133 19.71 0.60 19.55
C TRP A 133 18.94 1.42 20.58
N ARG A 134 19.31 1.32 21.86
CA ARG A 134 18.65 2.02 22.97
C ARG A 134 18.63 3.54 22.76
N SER A 135 19.68 4.08 22.17
CA SER A 135 19.75 5.52 21.89
C SER A 135 18.82 5.94 20.74
N LEU A 136 18.62 5.09 19.72
CA LEU A 136 17.62 5.33 18.68
C LEU A 136 16.19 5.19 19.24
N GLU A 137 15.97 4.19 20.07
CA GLU A 137 14.68 3.95 20.75
C GLU A 137 14.28 5.11 21.68
N MET A 138 15.24 5.73 22.35
CA MET A 138 14.97 6.86 23.25
C MET A 138 14.79 8.18 22.49
N HIS A 139 15.60 8.42 21.46
CA HIS A 139 15.73 9.75 20.86
C HIS A 139 15.21 9.87 19.43
N VAL A 140 14.78 8.79 18.77
CA VAL A 140 14.40 8.81 17.36
C VAL A 140 13.06 8.11 17.13
N PHE A 141 12.93 6.85 17.55
CA PHE A 141 11.75 6.04 17.26
C PHE A 141 10.42 6.56 17.82
N PRO A 142 10.36 7.28 18.96
CA PRO A 142 9.08 7.77 19.50
C PRO A 142 8.30 8.67 18.53
N SER A 143 8.97 9.38 17.63
CA SER A 143 8.35 10.28 16.65
C SER A 143 8.52 9.80 15.21
N LEU A 144 9.67 9.23 14.87
CA LEU A 144 10.03 8.92 13.47
C LEU A 144 10.06 7.41 13.17
N GLY A 145 9.94 6.54 14.18
CA GLY A 145 10.13 5.09 14.02
C GLY A 145 9.22 4.47 12.97
N ASN A 146 7.93 4.82 13.01
CA ASN A 146 6.90 4.35 12.08
C ASN A 146 6.82 5.14 10.77
N THR A 147 7.68 6.13 10.56
CA THR A 147 7.65 6.94 9.32
C THR A 147 8.40 6.19 8.22
N PRO A 148 7.83 6.03 7.01
CA PRO A 148 8.55 5.49 5.86
C PRO A 148 9.83 6.29 5.58
N VAL A 149 10.97 5.62 5.39
CA VAL A 149 12.26 6.30 5.18
C VAL A 149 12.21 7.25 3.98
N ALA A 150 11.49 6.88 2.91
CA ALA A 150 11.29 7.71 1.72
C ALA A 150 10.53 9.03 2.01
N GLU A 151 9.76 9.09 3.10
CA GLU A 151 8.98 10.28 3.48
C GLU A 151 9.71 11.17 4.48
N ILE A 152 10.81 10.72 5.09
CA ILE A 152 11.56 11.51 6.07
C ILE A 152 12.31 12.64 5.37
N ARG A 153 11.83 13.87 5.60
CA ARG A 153 12.45 15.09 5.04
C ARG A 153 13.46 15.70 6.01
N PRO A 154 14.49 16.41 5.51
CA PRO A 154 15.46 17.12 6.35
C PRO A 154 14.82 18.07 7.36
N LYS A 155 13.69 18.72 6.99
CA LYS A 155 12.94 19.61 7.88
C LYS A 155 12.36 18.86 9.09
N MET A 156 11.80 17.67 8.89
CA MET A 156 11.26 16.85 9.99
C MET A 156 12.36 16.40 10.95
N LEU A 157 13.52 16.01 10.41
CA LEU A 157 14.69 15.67 11.22
C LEU A 157 15.15 16.87 12.04
N LYS A 158 15.22 18.06 11.44
CA LYS A 158 15.60 19.28 12.16
C LYS A 158 14.63 19.57 13.31
N GLU A 159 13.33 19.60 13.03
CA GLU A 159 12.29 19.84 14.04
C GLU A 159 12.36 18.83 15.19
N HIS A 160 12.63 17.55 14.86
CA HIS A 160 12.77 16.49 15.85
C HIS A 160 14.04 16.61 16.72
N LEU A 161 15.12 17.13 16.14
CA LEU A 161 16.41 17.23 16.82
C LEU A 161 16.61 18.55 17.58
N THR A 162 15.86 19.60 17.26
CA THR A 162 15.92 20.91 17.94
C THR A 162 15.75 20.82 19.47
N PRO A 163 14.80 20.03 20.04
CA PRO A 163 14.70 19.91 21.49
C PRO A 163 15.96 19.36 22.17
N LEU A 164 16.69 18.45 21.53
CA LEU A 164 17.96 17.92 22.05
C LEU A 164 19.08 18.97 22.02
N GLU A 165 19.06 19.83 20.99
CA GLU A 165 19.97 20.96 20.86
C GLU A 165 19.71 22.02 21.95
N GLU A 166 18.44 22.37 22.17
CA GLU A 166 18.02 23.35 23.19
C GLU A 166 18.30 22.87 24.62
N GLN A 167 18.24 21.56 24.88
CA GLN A 167 18.62 20.95 26.16
C GLN A 167 20.14 20.94 26.40
N GLY A 168 20.96 21.34 25.43
CA GLY A 168 22.41 21.39 25.55
C GLY A 168 23.11 20.03 25.45
N ILE A 169 22.41 18.97 25.03
CA ILE A 169 22.95 17.59 24.98
C ILE A 169 23.62 17.34 23.61
N LEU A 170 24.64 18.14 23.29
CA LEU A 170 25.26 18.21 21.95
C LEU A 170 25.95 16.91 21.51
N GLU A 171 26.56 16.17 22.44
CA GLU A 171 27.21 14.90 22.13
C GLU A 171 26.19 13.82 21.71
N THR A 172 25.05 13.75 22.39
CA THR A 172 23.95 12.85 22.02
C THR A 172 23.38 13.22 20.66
N LEU A 173 23.15 14.51 20.41
CA LEU A 173 22.68 15.03 19.12
C LEU A 173 23.61 14.59 17.97
N ARG A 174 24.92 14.81 18.10
CA ARG A 174 25.92 14.39 17.09
C ARG A 174 25.89 12.89 16.83
N ARG A 175 25.81 12.07 17.90
CA ARG A 175 25.74 10.61 17.79
C ARG A 175 24.47 10.15 17.08
N VAL A 176 23.32 10.75 17.40
CA VAL A 176 22.03 10.46 16.75
C VAL A 176 22.09 10.81 15.26
N ILE A 177 22.56 12.01 14.90
CA ILE A 177 22.71 12.43 13.50
C ILE A 177 23.63 11.47 12.73
N SER A 178 24.77 11.11 13.32
CA SER A 178 25.70 10.17 12.68
C SER A 178 25.04 8.83 12.39
N ARG A 179 24.29 8.27 13.33
CA ARG A 179 23.58 6.99 13.15
C ARG A 179 22.48 7.09 12.12
N LEU A 180 21.69 8.16 12.16
CA LEU A 180 20.64 8.42 11.15
C LEU A 180 21.24 8.48 9.74
N ASN A 181 22.35 9.17 9.55
CA ASN A 181 23.05 9.21 8.26
C ASN A 181 23.49 7.83 7.78
N GLU A 182 23.99 6.98 8.69
CA GLU A 182 24.35 5.61 8.34
C GLU A 182 23.12 4.78 7.95
N ILE A 183 22.01 4.92 8.70
CA ILE A 183 20.75 4.24 8.40
C ILE A 183 20.20 4.68 7.05
N PHE A 184 20.18 5.98 6.73
CA PHE A 184 19.72 6.48 5.43
C PHE A 184 20.60 6.00 4.27
N ARG A 185 21.92 5.96 4.45
CA ARG A 185 22.84 5.40 3.45
C ARG A 185 22.58 3.91 3.22
N PHE A 186 22.34 3.16 4.29
CA PHE A 186 21.97 1.75 4.20
C PHE A 186 20.61 1.57 3.50
N ALA A 187 19.63 2.41 3.82
CA ALA A 187 18.31 2.39 3.20
C ALA A 187 18.40 2.53 1.68
N ILE A 188 19.21 3.48 1.18
CA ILE A 188 19.42 3.68 -0.26
C ILE A 188 20.03 2.43 -0.92
N ALA A 189 20.87 1.68 -0.20
CA ALA A 189 21.50 0.48 -0.74
C ALA A 189 20.58 -0.76 -0.75
N VAL A 190 19.54 -0.80 0.10
CA VAL A 190 18.72 -2.00 0.33
C VAL A 190 17.27 -1.84 -0.15
N MET A 191 16.75 -0.61 -0.26
CA MET A 191 15.40 -0.38 -0.79
C MET A 191 15.37 -0.60 -2.31
N PRO A 192 14.39 -1.35 -2.86
CA PRO A 192 14.17 -1.40 -4.30
C PRO A 192 13.82 0.02 -4.79
N GLY A 193 14.50 0.46 -5.85
CA GLY A 193 14.27 1.76 -6.49
C GLY A 193 13.00 1.80 -7.32
#